data_AF-A0A182T3X0-F1
#
_entry.id   AF-A0A182T3X0-F1
#
_cell.length_a   1.000
_cell.length_b   1.000
_cell.length_c   1.000
_cell.angle_alpha   90.00
_cell.angle_beta   90.00
_cell.angle_gamma   90.00
#
_symmetry.space_group_name_H-M   'P 1'
#
loop_
_entity.id
_entity.type
_entity.pdbx_description
1 polymer ?
#
loop_
_entity_poly.entity_id
_entity_poly.type
_entity_poly.pdbx_seq_one_letter_code
_entity_poly.pdbx_strand_id
1 'polypeptide(L)'
;ERSAGQRLNIIIVSEGAIDRDGNPITAEKVKQVVVDRLQQDTRITVLGHVQRGGNPSAFDRVLGCRMGAEAVLALMEADDKTEPCVVSLDGNQAVRVPLMECVERTKAVAKAMEDKNWELAVQLRGRSFARNLETYKMLTRLKPPKSAFDEQGRGVGGYTMAVMHIGAPACGMNAAVRSFVRNCIYRGDTVMGIHDGIEGLVAGHIKKMEWSDVTGWVGQGGAFLGTKRTLPEGQFKEIAARLKEFGIQALLIVGGFEAYHAAGQITDQRGKFKEFCIPIVVIPSTISNNMPGTEFSLGADTGLNEITEICDRIRQSAQGTKRRVFVIETMGGYCGYLATLAGLAGGADAAYIYEEKFTIKDLQQDVYHMASKMSDGVQRGLILRNEKASDNYNTEFIHRLYSEEGKGLFSTRMNVLGHMQQGGSPTPFDRNMGTKMAAKCVEWLVEQLKANTQPDGSINATAPETACLLGLVRRQ
;
A
#
# COMPACT_ATOMS: atom_id res chain seq x y z
N GLU A 1 -22.88 -15.77 2.57
CA GLU A 1 -22.65 -14.48 1.90
C GLU A 1 -23.88 -14.01 1.14
N ARG A 2 -24.43 -14.80 0.20
CA ARG A 2 -25.68 -14.44 -0.48
C ARG A 2 -26.88 -14.25 0.45
N SER A 3 -27.04 -15.16 1.42
CA SER A 3 -28.05 -15.01 2.49
C SER A 3 -27.82 -13.80 3.41
N ALA A 4 -26.63 -13.19 3.36
CA ALA A 4 -26.27 -11.98 4.10
C ALA A 4 -26.19 -10.73 3.18
N GLY A 5 -26.78 -10.80 1.98
CA GLY A 5 -26.91 -9.67 1.06
C GLY A 5 -25.82 -9.54 -0.01
N GLN A 6 -24.78 -10.39 0.00
CA GLN A 6 -23.74 -10.32 -1.04
C GLN A 6 -24.26 -10.89 -2.36
N ARG A 7 -24.29 -10.08 -3.42
CA ARG A 7 -24.90 -10.48 -4.70
C ARG A 7 -24.00 -11.36 -5.57
N LEU A 8 -22.69 -11.30 -5.37
CA LEU A 8 -21.67 -11.95 -6.20
C LEU A 8 -20.72 -12.80 -5.35
N ASN A 9 -20.32 -13.97 -5.86
CA ASN A 9 -19.23 -14.77 -5.33
C ASN A 9 -18.17 -14.94 -6.42
N ILE A 10 -16.91 -14.74 -6.06
CA ILE A 10 -15.76 -14.92 -6.95
C ILE A 10 -14.94 -16.08 -6.39
N ILE A 11 -14.72 -17.10 -7.22
CA ILE A 11 -13.86 -18.23 -6.90
C ILE A 11 -12.69 -18.20 -7.87
N ILE A 12 -11.48 -18.02 -7.35
CA ILE A 12 -10.25 -18.05 -8.14
C ILE A 12 -9.69 -19.46 -8.11
N VAL A 13 -9.53 -20.08 -9.28
CA VAL A 13 -8.97 -21.42 -9.45
C VAL A 13 -7.63 -21.28 -10.15
N SER A 14 -6.56 -21.78 -9.52
CA SER A 14 -5.23 -21.84 -10.14
C SER A 14 -5.22 -22.85 -11.28
N GLU A 15 -4.44 -22.60 -12.34
CA GLU A 15 -4.26 -23.55 -13.45
C GLU A 15 -3.70 -24.91 -13.00
N GLY A 16 -2.87 -24.90 -11.96
CA GLY A 16 -2.28 -26.10 -11.35
C GLY A 16 -3.02 -26.61 -10.11
N ALA A 17 -4.30 -26.28 -9.94
CA ALA A 17 -5.06 -26.74 -8.78
C ALA A 17 -5.27 -28.26 -8.81
N ILE A 18 -4.96 -28.94 -7.69
CA ILE A 18 -5.11 -30.38 -7.51
C ILE A 18 -5.79 -30.69 -6.17
N ASP A 19 -6.42 -31.87 -6.09
CA ASP A 19 -6.93 -32.43 -4.84
C ASP A 19 -5.82 -33.15 -4.05
N ARG A 20 -6.18 -33.76 -2.92
CA ARG A 20 -5.24 -34.48 -2.03
C ARG A 20 -4.68 -35.76 -2.67
N ASP A 21 -5.36 -36.28 -3.68
CA ASP A 21 -4.97 -37.49 -4.39
C ASP A 21 -4.10 -37.18 -5.61
N GLY A 22 -3.97 -35.89 -5.96
CA GLY A 22 -3.20 -35.41 -7.10
C GLY A 22 -4.04 -35.21 -8.36
N ASN A 23 -5.37 -35.37 -8.28
CA ASN A 23 -6.22 -35.19 -9.45
C ASN A 23 -6.46 -33.68 -9.70
N PRO A 24 -6.47 -33.23 -10.97
CA PRO A 24 -6.75 -31.84 -11.30
C PRO A 24 -8.14 -31.37 -10.85
N ILE A 25 -8.20 -30.20 -10.20
CA ILE A 25 -9.42 -29.46 -9.89
C ILE A 25 -9.60 -28.38 -10.96
N THR A 26 -10.44 -28.67 -11.95
CA THR A 26 -10.72 -27.72 -13.04
C THR A 26 -11.80 -26.72 -12.66
N ALA A 27 -11.82 -25.57 -13.34
CA ALA A 27 -12.89 -24.57 -13.17
C ALA A 27 -14.29 -25.16 -13.48
N GLU A 28 -14.39 -26.10 -14.43
CA GLU A 28 -15.65 -26.78 -14.75
C GLU A 28 -16.13 -27.66 -13.59
N LYS A 29 -15.23 -28.43 -12.95
CA LYS A 29 -15.59 -29.21 -11.74
C LYS A 29 -16.12 -28.31 -10.64
N VAL A 30 -15.49 -27.15 -10.41
CA VAL A 30 -15.95 -26.18 -9.41
C VAL A 30 -17.32 -25.61 -9.77
N LYS A 31 -17.52 -25.19 -11.02
CA LYS A 31 -18.81 -24.70 -11.52
C LYS A 31 -19.91 -25.74 -11.35
N GLN A 32 -19.65 -26.98 -11.73
CA GLN A 32 -20.62 -28.08 -11.61
C GLN A 32 -21.08 -28.26 -10.17
N VAL A 33 -20.14 -28.27 -9.20
CA VAL A 33 -20.49 -28.36 -7.78
C VAL A 33 -21.36 -27.17 -7.32
N VAL A 34 -21.05 -25.95 -7.76
CA VAL A 34 -21.82 -24.75 -7.39
C VAL A 34 -23.22 -24.77 -8.01
N VAL A 35 -23.35 -25.18 -9.27
CA VAL A 35 -24.65 -25.29 -9.94
C VAL A 35 -25.48 -26.41 -9.33
N ASP A 36 -24.93 -27.63 -9.24
CA ASP A 36 -25.68 -28.82 -8.82
C ASP A 36 -26.07 -28.74 -7.33
N ARG A 37 -25.17 -28.28 -6.46
CA ARG A 37 -25.41 -28.28 -5.01
C ARG A 37 -25.97 -26.97 -4.48
N LEU A 38 -25.57 -25.83 -5.04
CA LEU A 38 -25.99 -24.52 -4.53
C LEU A 38 -27.06 -23.87 -5.41
N GLN A 39 -27.35 -24.43 -6.60
CA GLN A 39 -28.35 -23.93 -7.54
C GLN A 39 -28.12 -22.45 -7.89
N GLN A 40 -26.85 -22.08 -8.08
CA GLN A 40 -26.44 -20.71 -8.36
C GLN A 40 -25.97 -20.54 -9.80
N ASP A 41 -26.44 -19.47 -10.43
CA ASP A 41 -25.96 -19.08 -11.75
C ASP A 41 -24.45 -18.79 -11.71
N THR A 42 -23.68 -19.57 -12.47
CA THR A 42 -22.23 -19.60 -12.41
C THR A 42 -21.64 -19.51 -13.82
N ARG A 43 -20.63 -18.66 -13.96
CA ARG A 43 -19.89 -18.46 -15.22
C ARG A 43 -18.41 -18.69 -14.95
N ILE A 44 -17.74 -19.29 -15.93
CA ILE A 44 -16.29 -19.46 -15.92
C ILE A 44 -15.68 -18.35 -16.77
N THR A 45 -14.59 -17.79 -16.29
CA THR A 45 -13.77 -16.85 -17.05
C THR A 45 -12.33 -17.30 -16.94
N VAL A 46 -11.72 -17.63 -18.07
CA VAL A 46 -10.31 -17.98 -18.17
C VAL A 46 -9.57 -16.77 -18.71
N LEU A 47 -8.72 -16.15 -17.89
CA LEU A 47 -8.00 -14.93 -18.27
C LEU A 47 -7.00 -15.21 -19.41
N GLY A 48 -6.33 -16.36 -19.39
CA GLY A 48 -5.36 -16.74 -20.41
C GLY A 48 -4.18 -15.76 -20.49
N HIS A 49 -3.74 -15.44 -21.72
CA HIS A 49 -2.52 -14.67 -21.97
C HIS A 49 -2.62 -13.17 -21.67
N VAL A 50 -3.81 -12.63 -21.38
CA VAL A 50 -3.95 -11.24 -20.93
C VAL A 50 -3.18 -10.97 -19.63
N GLN A 51 -2.88 -12.03 -18.86
CA GLN A 51 -2.03 -12.00 -17.66
C GLN A 51 -0.53 -11.78 -17.98
N ARG A 52 -0.11 -11.97 -19.24
CA ARG A 52 1.28 -11.76 -19.70
C ARG A 52 1.46 -10.46 -20.49
N GLY A 53 0.35 -9.87 -20.95
CA GLY A 53 0.36 -8.62 -21.71
C GLY A 53 0.14 -7.39 -20.83
N GLY A 54 -0.03 -6.23 -21.47
CA GLY A 54 -0.17 -4.94 -20.79
C GLY A 54 1.17 -4.27 -20.52
N ASN A 55 1.11 -2.98 -20.19
CA ASN A 55 2.30 -2.24 -19.79
C ASN A 55 2.73 -2.70 -18.38
N PRO A 56 4.03 -2.88 -18.10
CA PRO A 56 4.50 -3.22 -16.76
C PRO A 56 4.09 -2.16 -15.75
N SER A 57 3.78 -2.60 -14.52
CA SER A 57 3.50 -1.71 -13.39
C SER A 57 4.71 -0.83 -13.08
N ALA A 58 4.51 0.29 -12.39
CA ALA A 58 5.62 1.13 -11.99
C ALA A 58 6.64 0.37 -11.12
N PHE A 59 6.16 -0.52 -10.24
CA PHE A 59 7.00 -1.41 -9.45
C PHE A 59 7.88 -2.31 -10.34
N ASP A 60 7.29 -2.99 -11.33
CA ASP A 60 8.03 -3.89 -12.23
C ASP A 60 9.06 -3.14 -13.08
N ARG A 61 8.77 -1.91 -13.51
CA ARG A 61 9.74 -1.06 -14.25
C ARG A 61 10.93 -0.69 -13.39
N VAL A 62 10.68 -0.15 -12.19
CA VAL A 62 11.73 0.22 -11.25
C VAL A 62 12.55 -1.01 -10.86
N LEU A 63 11.89 -2.14 -10.63
CA LEU A 63 12.54 -3.40 -10.31
C LEU A 63 13.47 -3.85 -11.45
N GLY A 64 12.96 -3.89 -12.69
CA GLY A 64 13.75 -4.25 -13.86
C GLY A 64 14.97 -3.35 -14.06
N CYS A 65 14.81 -2.04 -13.89
CA CYS A 65 15.93 -1.09 -13.95
C CYS A 65 17.00 -1.38 -12.90
N ARG A 66 16.60 -1.63 -11.64
CA ARG A 66 17.54 -1.92 -10.54
C ARG A 66 18.25 -3.26 -10.74
N MET A 67 17.51 -4.31 -11.07
CA MET A 67 18.10 -5.63 -11.29
C MET A 67 19.02 -5.65 -12.52
N GLY A 68 18.68 -4.92 -13.57
CA GLY A 68 19.52 -4.76 -14.75
C GLY A 68 20.84 -4.07 -14.43
N ALA A 69 20.79 -2.97 -13.66
CA ALA A 69 22.00 -2.27 -13.22
C ALA A 69 22.90 -3.18 -12.35
N GLU A 70 22.30 -3.89 -11.40
CA GLU A 70 23.03 -4.84 -10.55
C GLU A 70 23.64 -6.00 -11.35
N ALA A 71 22.95 -6.48 -12.38
CA ALA A 71 23.47 -7.50 -13.27
C ALA A 71 24.70 -7.02 -14.05
N VAL A 72 24.72 -5.76 -14.50
CA VAL A 72 25.91 -5.18 -15.14
C VAL A 72 27.09 -5.11 -14.17
N LEU A 73 26.86 -4.66 -12.93
CA LEU A 73 27.90 -4.66 -11.90
C LEU A 73 28.42 -6.07 -11.62
N ALA A 74 27.53 -7.06 -11.52
CA ALA A 74 27.90 -8.45 -11.33
C ALA A 74 28.79 -8.98 -12.47
N LEU A 75 28.51 -8.61 -13.72
CA LEU A 75 29.33 -8.98 -14.87
C LEU A 75 30.70 -8.27 -14.88
N MET A 76 30.76 -7.01 -14.45
CA MET A 76 32.01 -6.25 -14.38
C MET A 76 32.95 -6.73 -13.26
N GLU A 77 32.38 -7.23 -12.16
CA GLU A 77 33.12 -7.74 -11.00
C GLU A 77 33.49 -9.23 -11.11
N ALA A 78 32.91 -9.95 -12.08
CA ALA A 78 33.12 -11.38 -12.24
C ALA A 78 34.56 -11.70 -12.67
N ASP A 79 35.11 -12.75 -12.06
CA ASP A 79 36.39 -13.36 -12.38
C ASP A 79 36.25 -14.87 -12.68
N ASP A 80 37.36 -15.55 -12.97
CA ASP A 80 37.40 -16.98 -13.29
C ASP A 80 36.88 -17.89 -12.16
N LYS A 81 36.75 -17.36 -10.93
CA LYS A 81 36.28 -18.09 -9.74
C LYS A 81 34.84 -17.75 -9.38
N THR A 82 34.23 -16.77 -10.06
CA THR A 82 32.90 -16.28 -9.75
C THR A 82 31.86 -17.27 -10.23
N GLU A 83 31.05 -17.79 -9.31
CA GLU A 83 29.97 -18.71 -9.65
C GLU A 83 28.81 -17.97 -10.36
N PRO A 84 28.10 -18.63 -11.28
CA PRO A 84 26.89 -18.08 -11.88
C PRO A 84 25.87 -17.70 -10.80
N CYS A 85 25.38 -16.47 -10.84
CA CYS A 85 24.39 -15.96 -9.89
C CYS A 85 23.12 -15.45 -10.58
N VAL A 86 22.05 -15.37 -9.80
CA VAL A 86 20.78 -14.76 -10.14
C VAL A 86 20.66 -13.48 -9.33
N VAL A 87 20.47 -12.35 -10.00
CA VAL A 87 20.04 -11.12 -9.33
C VAL A 87 18.60 -11.32 -8.89
N SER A 88 18.35 -11.12 -7.60
CA SER A 88 17.06 -11.31 -6.94
C SER A 88 16.80 -10.17 -5.95
N LEU A 89 15.67 -10.23 -5.24
CA LEU A 89 15.35 -9.30 -4.15
C LEU A 89 15.33 -10.02 -2.81
N ASP A 90 15.95 -9.41 -1.80
CA ASP A 90 15.67 -9.69 -0.40
C ASP A 90 15.10 -8.44 0.29
N GLY A 91 13.81 -8.49 0.62
CA GLY A 91 13.06 -7.29 0.99
C GLY A 91 12.99 -6.30 -0.17
N ASN A 92 13.56 -5.11 0.03
CA ASN A 92 13.62 -4.03 -0.97
C ASN A 92 15.03 -3.82 -1.55
N GLN A 93 15.96 -4.76 -1.34
CA GLN A 93 17.34 -4.69 -1.80
C GLN A 93 17.65 -5.75 -2.85
N ALA A 94 18.41 -5.36 -3.87
CA ALA A 94 18.93 -6.30 -4.86
C ALA A 94 20.04 -7.14 -4.23
N VAL A 95 19.99 -8.45 -4.46
CA VAL A 95 20.98 -9.42 -3.95
C VAL A 95 21.37 -10.39 -5.06
N ARG A 96 22.60 -10.90 -5.00
CA ARG A 96 23.09 -11.96 -5.90
C ARG A 96 22.99 -13.29 -5.18
N VAL A 97 22.26 -14.23 -5.75
CA VAL A 97 22.06 -15.57 -5.17
C VAL A 97 22.69 -16.61 -6.10
N PRO A 98 23.45 -17.60 -5.61
CA PRO A 98 23.99 -18.66 -6.46
C PRO A 98 22.89 -19.35 -7.28
N LEU A 99 23.11 -19.48 -8.59
CA LEU A 99 22.12 -20.04 -9.51
C LEU A 99 21.67 -21.45 -9.08
N MET A 100 22.62 -22.27 -8.66
CA MET A 100 22.34 -23.65 -8.24
C MET A 100 21.48 -23.71 -6.98
N GLU A 101 21.68 -22.80 -6.02
CA GLU A 101 20.82 -22.71 -4.83
C GLU A 101 19.36 -22.39 -5.22
N CYS A 102 19.15 -21.49 -6.18
CA CYS A 102 17.81 -21.19 -6.70
C CYS A 102 17.14 -22.41 -7.36
N VAL A 103 17.91 -23.19 -8.13
CA VAL A 103 17.41 -24.41 -8.79
C VAL A 103 17.03 -25.47 -7.76
N GLU A 104 17.89 -25.70 -6.75
CA GLU A 104 17.65 -26.67 -5.69
C GLU A 104 16.40 -26.34 -4.87
N ARG A 105 16.25 -25.07 -4.48
CA ARG A 105 15.04 -24.60 -3.78
C ARG A 105 13.77 -24.80 -4.58
N THR A 106 13.82 -24.57 -5.89
CA THR A 106 12.67 -24.78 -6.78
C THR A 106 12.30 -26.27 -6.88
N LYS A 107 13.29 -27.15 -7.03
CA LYS A 107 13.08 -28.60 -7.04
C LYS A 107 12.54 -29.12 -5.70
N ALA A 108 12.98 -28.55 -4.58
CA ALA A 108 12.50 -28.93 -3.25
C ALA A 108 10.99 -28.69 -3.09
N VAL A 109 10.45 -27.61 -3.67
CA VAL A 109 8.99 -27.35 -3.66
C VAL A 109 8.25 -28.41 -4.47
N ALA A 110 8.74 -28.77 -5.66
CA ALA A 110 8.12 -29.79 -6.50
C ALA A 110 8.11 -31.16 -5.79
N LYS A 111 9.24 -31.54 -5.20
CA LYS A 111 9.37 -32.77 -4.41
C LYS A 111 8.41 -32.79 -3.21
N ALA A 112 8.32 -31.69 -2.46
CA ALA A 112 7.39 -31.60 -1.33
C ALA A 112 5.92 -31.74 -1.77
N MET A 113 5.56 -31.24 -2.97
CA MET A 113 4.22 -31.43 -3.54
C MET A 113 3.97 -32.88 -3.99
N GLU A 114 4.96 -33.54 -4.61
CA GLU A 114 4.90 -34.95 -5.01
C GLU A 114 4.75 -35.88 -3.80
N ASP A 115 5.52 -35.62 -2.74
CA ASP A 115 5.48 -36.34 -1.46
C ASP A 115 4.20 -36.03 -0.64
N LYS A 116 3.29 -35.20 -1.17
CA LYS A 116 2.06 -34.72 -0.49
C LYS A 116 2.32 -34.02 0.85
N ASN A 117 3.52 -33.45 1.02
CA ASN A 117 3.89 -32.65 2.19
C ASN A 117 3.54 -31.17 1.95
N TRP A 118 2.25 -30.87 2.03
CA TRP A 118 1.69 -29.55 1.72
C TRP A 118 2.21 -28.44 2.64
N GLU A 119 2.46 -28.75 3.91
CA GLU A 119 2.97 -27.79 4.89
C GLU A 119 4.39 -27.35 4.54
N LEU A 120 5.26 -28.31 4.21
CA LEU A 120 6.61 -28.02 3.75
C LEU A 120 6.59 -27.23 2.44
N ALA A 121 5.72 -27.58 1.50
CA ALA A 121 5.59 -26.85 0.23
C ALA A 121 5.22 -25.36 0.45
N VAL A 122 4.32 -25.07 1.40
CA VAL A 122 3.96 -23.70 1.79
C VAL A 122 5.13 -22.99 2.48
N GLN A 123 5.85 -23.67 3.36
CA GLN A 123 7.01 -23.10 4.06
C GLN A 123 8.15 -22.75 3.08
N LEU A 124 8.42 -23.62 2.10
CA LEU A 124 9.46 -23.40 1.08
C LEU A 124 9.17 -22.22 0.15
N ARG A 125 7.90 -21.83 -0.02
CA ARG A 125 7.50 -20.58 -0.73
C ARG A 125 7.84 -19.31 0.06
N GLY A 126 8.24 -19.46 1.32
CA GLY A 126 8.70 -18.39 2.19
C GLY A 126 7.64 -17.84 3.14
N ARG A 127 8.13 -17.15 4.19
CA ARG A 127 7.30 -16.61 5.28
C ARG A 127 6.17 -15.70 4.82
N SER A 128 6.43 -14.85 3.82
CA SER A 128 5.42 -13.94 3.26
C SER A 128 4.27 -14.71 2.62
N PHE A 129 4.56 -15.78 1.86
CA PHE A 129 3.53 -16.60 1.25
C PHE A 129 2.66 -17.31 2.31
N ALA A 130 3.31 -17.95 3.29
CA ALA A 130 2.61 -18.63 4.38
C ALA A 130 1.68 -17.68 5.16
N ARG A 131 2.18 -16.49 5.55
CA ARG A 131 1.39 -15.48 6.24
C ARG A 131 0.20 -15.00 5.39
N ASN A 132 0.40 -14.77 4.09
CA ASN A 132 -0.68 -14.34 3.21
C ASN A 132 -1.78 -15.38 3.08
N LEU A 133 -1.38 -16.66 3.00
CA LEU A 133 -2.33 -17.77 2.94
C LEU A 133 -3.16 -17.85 4.22
N GLU A 134 -2.53 -17.68 5.38
CA GLU A 134 -3.22 -17.66 6.67
C GLU A 134 -4.18 -16.47 6.79
N THR A 135 -3.72 -15.25 6.51
CA THR A 135 -4.56 -14.04 6.51
C THR A 135 -5.72 -14.18 5.53
N TYR A 136 -5.49 -14.74 4.33
CA TYR A 136 -6.54 -14.99 3.35
C TYR A 136 -7.59 -15.99 3.86
N LYS A 137 -7.16 -17.12 4.45
CA LYS A 137 -8.06 -18.13 5.03
C LYS A 137 -8.90 -17.56 6.17
N MET A 138 -8.36 -16.62 6.94
CA MET A 138 -9.11 -15.92 7.99
C MET A 138 -10.15 -14.97 7.38
N LEU A 139 -9.73 -14.07 6.49
CA LEU A 139 -10.56 -12.99 5.96
C LEU A 139 -11.69 -13.45 5.03
N THR A 140 -11.60 -14.67 4.49
CA THR A 140 -12.62 -15.29 3.63
C THR A 140 -13.72 -16.01 4.39
N ARG A 141 -13.65 -16.09 5.73
CA ARG A 141 -14.72 -16.70 6.51
C ARG A 141 -16.02 -15.87 6.43
N LEU A 142 -17.14 -16.59 6.40
CA LEU A 142 -18.48 -15.99 6.25
C LEU A 142 -18.99 -15.32 7.52
N LYS A 143 -18.57 -15.83 8.67
CA LYS A 143 -18.97 -15.40 10.00
C LYS A 143 -17.75 -15.44 10.92
N PRO A 144 -17.76 -14.66 12.00
CA PRO A 144 -16.80 -14.87 13.07
C PRO A 144 -16.84 -16.32 13.58
N PRO A 145 -15.74 -16.82 14.16
CA PRO A 145 -15.73 -18.10 14.88
C PRO A 145 -16.80 -18.10 15.97
N LYS A 146 -17.61 -19.17 16.05
CA LYS A 146 -18.63 -19.31 17.11
C LYS A 146 -18.04 -19.25 18.52
N SER A 147 -16.78 -19.67 18.68
CA SER A 147 -16.06 -19.64 19.97
C SER A 147 -15.66 -18.23 20.42
N ALA A 148 -15.72 -17.23 19.53
CA ALA A 148 -15.32 -15.87 19.85
C ALA A 148 -16.44 -15.06 20.53
N PHE A 149 -17.69 -15.53 20.47
CA PHE A 149 -18.87 -14.83 20.99
C PHE A 149 -19.72 -15.75 21.87
N ASP A 150 -20.29 -15.19 22.93
CA ASP A 150 -21.28 -15.87 23.78
C ASP A 150 -22.63 -16.02 23.04
N GLU A 151 -23.59 -16.74 23.65
CA GLU A 151 -24.93 -16.94 23.08
C GLU A 151 -25.72 -15.64 22.88
N GLN A 152 -25.27 -14.53 23.47
CA GLN A 152 -25.85 -13.20 23.37
C GLN A 152 -25.11 -12.32 22.35
N GLY A 153 -24.11 -12.87 21.65
CA GLY A 153 -23.33 -12.16 20.63
C GLY A 153 -22.29 -11.20 21.20
N ARG A 154 -21.94 -11.30 22.49
CA ARG A 154 -20.85 -10.53 23.10
C ARG A 154 -19.54 -11.29 22.98
N GLY A 155 -18.46 -10.57 22.70
CA GLY A 155 -17.13 -11.14 22.64
C GLY A 155 -16.73 -11.79 23.96
N VAL A 156 -16.31 -13.06 23.94
CA VAL A 156 -15.82 -13.73 25.15
C VAL A 156 -14.39 -13.25 25.42
N GLY A 157 -14.22 -12.32 26.35
CA GLY A 157 -12.90 -11.75 26.71
C GLY A 157 -12.29 -10.83 25.64
N GLY A 158 -13.12 -10.24 24.78
CA GLY A 158 -12.69 -9.30 23.74
C GLY A 158 -12.52 -7.88 24.25
N TYR A 159 -11.66 -7.11 23.58
CA TYR A 159 -11.43 -5.68 23.85
C TYR A 159 -12.27 -4.81 22.92
N THR A 160 -12.46 -3.54 23.29
CA THR A 160 -13.07 -2.52 22.41
C THR A 160 -11.98 -1.71 21.72
N MET A 161 -11.83 -1.87 20.41
CA MET A 161 -10.81 -1.18 19.61
C MET A 161 -11.46 -0.17 18.68
N ALA A 162 -10.81 0.97 18.47
CA ALA A 162 -11.29 1.99 17.53
C ALA A 162 -10.37 2.12 16.32
N VAL A 163 -10.94 2.51 15.18
CA VAL A 163 -10.21 2.83 13.95
C VAL A 163 -10.71 4.15 13.36
N MET A 164 -9.78 4.98 12.91
CA MET A 164 -10.08 6.25 12.25
C MET A 164 -9.07 6.58 11.14
N HIS A 165 -9.43 7.54 10.29
CA HIS A 165 -8.55 8.10 9.28
C HIS A 165 -8.17 9.55 9.61
N ILE A 166 -6.90 9.91 9.40
CA ILE A 166 -6.42 11.30 9.51
C ILE A 166 -5.48 11.61 8.33
N GLY A 167 -5.70 12.74 7.67
CA GLY A 167 -4.90 13.21 6.55
C GLY A 167 -5.64 13.19 5.22
N ALA A 168 -4.89 13.24 4.11
CA ALA A 168 -5.44 13.12 2.77
C ALA A 168 -5.83 11.65 2.46
N PRO A 169 -6.88 11.44 1.65
CA PRO A 169 -7.26 10.10 1.23
C PRO A 169 -6.18 9.48 0.35
N ALA A 170 -5.92 8.19 0.56
CA ALA A 170 -5.01 7.41 -0.25
C ALA A 170 -5.56 6.00 -0.47
N CYS A 171 -5.17 5.39 -1.59
CA CYS A 171 -5.55 4.02 -1.89
C CYS A 171 -4.96 3.03 -0.87
N GLY A 172 -5.75 2.04 -0.45
CA GLY A 172 -5.35 1.04 0.56
C GLY A 172 -5.89 1.29 1.97
N MET A 173 -6.35 2.50 2.31
CA MET A 173 -6.97 2.80 3.62
C MET A 173 -8.17 1.90 3.92
N ASN A 174 -9.10 1.79 2.97
CA ASN A 174 -10.29 0.93 3.12
C ASN A 174 -9.92 -0.56 3.26
N ALA A 175 -8.85 -1.01 2.59
CA ALA A 175 -8.36 -2.38 2.73
C ALA A 175 -7.78 -2.63 4.12
N ALA A 176 -7.06 -1.66 4.69
CA ALA A 176 -6.57 -1.70 6.06
C ALA A 176 -7.73 -1.76 7.06
N VAL A 177 -8.71 -0.86 6.98
CA VAL A 177 -9.89 -0.87 7.86
C VAL A 177 -10.65 -2.19 7.76
N ARG A 178 -10.89 -2.69 6.54
CA ARG A 178 -11.56 -3.98 6.35
C ARG A 178 -10.84 -5.11 7.05
N SER A 179 -9.52 -5.18 6.89
CA SER A 179 -8.71 -6.23 7.51
C SER A 179 -8.72 -6.09 9.02
N PHE A 180 -8.54 -4.88 9.55
CA PHE A 180 -8.60 -4.59 10.98
C PHE A 180 -9.92 -5.04 11.59
N VAL A 181 -11.06 -4.57 11.05
CA VAL A 181 -12.40 -4.91 11.53
C VAL A 181 -12.62 -6.41 11.55
N ARG A 182 -12.29 -7.11 10.46
CA ARG A 182 -12.48 -8.58 10.38
C ARG A 182 -11.55 -9.34 11.32
N ASN A 183 -10.30 -8.92 11.49
CA ASN A 183 -9.35 -9.56 12.41
C ASN A 183 -9.80 -9.41 13.88
N CYS A 184 -10.22 -8.22 14.29
CA CYS A 184 -10.76 -7.96 15.62
C CYS A 184 -12.03 -8.79 15.90
N ILE A 185 -13.02 -8.72 15.00
CA ILE A 185 -14.27 -9.48 15.15
C ILE A 185 -13.99 -10.99 15.15
N TYR A 186 -13.03 -11.48 14.36
CA TYR A 186 -12.64 -12.90 14.37
C TYR A 186 -12.17 -13.36 15.75
N ARG A 187 -11.57 -12.48 16.55
CA ARG A 187 -11.09 -12.76 17.90
C ARG A 187 -12.14 -12.56 18.99
N GLY A 188 -13.28 -11.94 18.66
CA GLY A 188 -14.30 -11.55 19.64
C GLY A 188 -14.18 -10.10 20.09
N ASP A 189 -13.26 -9.32 19.53
CA ASP A 189 -13.10 -7.91 19.87
C ASP A 189 -14.24 -7.07 19.25
N THR A 190 -14.68 -6.02 19.96
CA THR A 190 -15.64 -5.04 19.43
C THR A 190 -14.89 -3.92 18.73
N VAL A 191 -15.36 -3.52 17.54
CA VAL A 191 -14.69 -2.48 16.75
C VAL A 191 -15.57 -1.25 16.59
N MET A 192 -14.99 -0.08 16.83
CA MET A 192 -15.62 1.22 16.69
C MET A 192 -14.99 1.98 15.53
N GLY A 193 -15.76 2.29 14.49
CA GLY A 193 -15.36 3.13 13.38
C GLY A 193 -15.65 4.59 13.72
N ILE A 194 -14.60 5.40 13.81
CA ILE A 194 -14.71 6.84 14.03
C ILE A 194 -14.76 7.51 12.67
N HIS A 195 -15.84 8.22 12.39
CA HIS A 195 -16.00 8.94 11.15
C HIS A 195 -15.33 10.31 11.20
N ASP A 196 -14.85 10.81 10.06
CA ASP A 196 -14.30 12.17 9.88
C ASP A 196 -13.15 12.56 10.83
N GLY A 197 -12.36 11.58 11.28
CA GLY A 197 -11.15 11.79 12.08
C GLY A 197 -11.44 12.42 13.45
N ILE A 198 -10.60 13.36 13.86
CA ILE A 198 -10.70 14.02 15.19
C ILE A 198 -12.02 14.80 15.34
N GLU A 199 -12.47 15.48 14.29
CA GLU A 199 -13.71 16.26 14.33
C GLU A 199 -14.91 15.38 14.62
N GLY A 200 -15.03 14.26 13.91
CA GLY A 200 -16.11 13.32 14.16
C GLY A 200 -15.96 12.56 15.47
N LEU A 201 -14.73 12.30 15.95
CA LEU A 201 -14.52 11.78 17.31
C LEU A 201 -15.12 12.71 18.37
N VAL A 202 -14.78 14.00 18.32
CA VAL A 202 -15.30 15.00 19.26
C VAL A 202 -16.83 15.14 19.15
N ALA A 203 -17.36 15.15 17.93
CA ALA A 203 -18.80 15.19 17.66
C ALA A 203 -19.54 13.91 18.08
N GLY A 204 -18.84 12.81 18.37
CA GLY A 204 -19.45 11.51 18.71
C GLY A 204 -19.94 10.72 17.48
N HIS A 205 -19.41 11.01 16.29
CA HIS A 205 -19.68 10.25 15.06
C HIS A 205 -18.94 8.91 15.07
N ILE A 206 -19.28 8.05 16.02
CA ILE A 206 -18.66 6.74 16.21
C ILE A 206 -19.72 5.67 15.98
N LYS A 207 -19.42 4.72 15.10
CA LYS A 207 -20.31 3.62 14.76
C LYS A 207 -19.65 2.29 15.13
N LYS A 208 -20.38 1.40 15.79
CA LYS A 208 -19.95 -0.01 15.94
C LYS A 208 -19.89 -0.67 14.57
N MET A 209 -18.74 -1.25 14.23
CA MET A 209 -18.48 -1.88 12.95
C MET A 209 -18.84 -3.37 13.02
N GLU A 210 -19.64 -3.81 12.06
CA GLU A 210 -20.03 -5.20 11.89
C GLU A 210 -19.24 -5.86 10.74
N TRP A 211 -19.20 -7.20 10.72
CA TRP A 211 -18.49 -7.95 9.68
C TRP A 211 -18.93 -7.59 8.26
N SER A 212 -20.23 -7.29 8.10
CA SER A 212 -20.86 -6.91 6.83
C SER A 212 -20.52 -5.48 6.39
N ASP A 213 -20.29 -4.55 7.32
CA ASP A 213 -20.08 -3.13 7.01
C ASP A 213 -18.88 -2.90 6.08
N VAL A 214 -17.83 -3.73 6.22
CA VAL A 214 -16.59 -3.62 5.45
C VAL A 214 -16.53 -4.55 4.23
N THR A 215 -17.67 -5.09 3.80
CA THR A 215 -17.74 -5.98 2.64
C THR A 215 -17.49 -5.20 1.35
N GLY A 216 -16.60 -5.70 0.49
CA GLY A 216 -16.26 -5.05 -0.78
C GLY A 216 -15.25 -3.90 -0.68
N TRP A 217 -14.89 -3.45 0.53
CA TRP A 217 -13.98 -2.31 0.74
C TRP A 217 -12.56 -2.55 0.22
N VAL A 218 -12.13 -3.81 0.09
CA VAL A 218 -10.76 -4.18 -0.33
C VAL A 218 -10.34 -3.58 -1.67
N GLY A 219 -11.28 -3.41 -2.60
CA GLY A 219 -10.99 -2.90 -3.95
C GLY A 219 -11.35 -1.44 -4.16
N GLN A 220 -11.75 -0.71 -3.12
CA GLN A 220 -12.27 0.65 -3.23
C GLN A 220 -11.22 1.68 -2.83
N GLY A 221 -11.03 2.71 -3.66
CA GLY A 221 -10.23 3.89 -3.33
C GLY A 221 -10.92 4.80 -2.32
N GLY A 222 -10.26 5.91 -1.98
CA GLY A 222 -10.78 6.88 -1.01
C GLY A 222 -10.78 6.38 0.44
N ALA A 223 -11.62 6.99 1.26
CA ALA A 223 -11.66 6.80 2.71
C ALA A 223 -13.12 6.72 3.21
N PHE A 224 -13.66 5.52 3.38
CA PHE A 224 -15.10 5.33 3.68
C PHE A 224 -15.52 5.76 5.10
N LEU A 225 -14.57 5.82 6.04
CA LEU A 225 -14.80 6.46 7.33
C LEU A 225 -14.79 8.00 7.23
N GLY A 226 -14.49 8.59 6.06
CA GLY A 226 -14.14 10.00 5.97
C GLY A 226 -12.74 10.27 6.50
N THR A 227 -12.13 11.37 6.09
CA THR A 227 -10.79 11.77 6.58
C THR A 227 -10.64 13.28 6.57
N LYS A 228 -9.98 13.83 7.58
CA LYS A 228 -9.71 15.24 7.78
C LYS A 228 -8.27 15.42 8.23
N ARG A 229 -7.72 16.64 8.08
CA ARG A 229 -6.35 16.98 8.51
C ARG A 229 -6.28 17.57 9.92
N THR A 230 -7.42 17.61 10.61
CA THR A 230 -7.57 18.25 11.92
C THR A 230 -6.83 17.46 12.99
N LEU A 231 -6.01 18.18 13.77
CA LEU A 231 -5.21 17.64 14.85
C LEU A 231 -5.98 17.71 16.18
N PRO A 232 -5.65 16.86 17.17
CA PRO A 232 -6.32 16.80 18.47
C PRO A 232 -6.03 17.99 19.40
N GLU A 233 -5.08 18.85 19.04
CA GLU A 233 -4.69 20.03 19.83
C GLU A 233 -5.90 20.94 20.14
N GLY A 234 -6.03 21.32 21.41
CA GLY A 234 -7.13 22.15 21.89
C GLY A 234 -8.43 21.40 22.22
N GLN A 235 -8.53 20.10 21.90
CA GLN A 235 -9.75 19.29 22.06
C GLN A 235 -9.55 18.01 22.90
N PHE A 236 -8.44 17.94 23.66
CA PHE A 236 -8.07 16.74 24.40
C PHE A 236 -9.11 16.30 25.44
N LYS A 237 -9.81 17.23 26.09
CA LYS A 237 -10.82 16.90 27.11
C LYS A 237 -12.00 16.17 26.48
N GLU A 238 -12.46 16.67 25.34
CA GLU A 238 -13.57 16.13 24.58
C GLU A 238 -13.20 14.76 24.00
N ILE A 239 -11.99 14.63 23.43
CA ILE A 239 -11.48 13.35 22.93
C ILE A 239 -11.43 12.31 24.07
N ALA A 240 -10.85 12.66 25.22
CA ALA A 240 -10.79 11.77 26.37
C ALA A 240 -12.19 11.36 26.85
N ALA A 241 -13.13 12.31 26.95
CA ALA A 241 -14.51 12.02 27.33
C ALA A 241 -15.17 11.01 26.38
N ARG A 242 -14.94 11.14 25.07
CA ARG A 242 -15.48 10.23 24.05
C ARG A 242 -14.83 8.85 24.09
N LEU A 243 -13.51 8.77 24.27
CA LEU A 243 -12.85 7.48 24.45
C LEU A 243 -13.41 6.72 25.66
N LYS A 244 -13.69 7.42 26.75
CA LYS A 244 -14.32 6.84 27.95
C LYS A 244 -15.77 6.42 27.71
N GLU A 245 -16.58 7.30 27.12
CA GLU A 245 -18.00 7.05 26.84
C GLU A 245 -18.21 5.77 26.01
N PHE A 246 -17.37 5.58 24.98
CA PHE A 246 -17.44 4.41 24.11
C PHE A 246 -16.55 3.25 24.58
N GLY A 247 -15.89 3.38 25.74
CA GLY A 247 -15.06 2.33 26.32
C GLY A 247 -13.88 1.89 25.45
N ILE A 248 -13.28 2.80 24.68
CA ILE A 248 -12.20 2.49 23.73
C ILE A 248 -10.93 2.15 24.50
N GLN A 249 -10.40 0.95 24.25
CA GLN A 249 -9.23 0.38 24.92
C GLN A 249 -7.97 0.35 24.05
N ALA A 250 -8.11 0.54 22.74
CA ALA A 250 -7.01 0.61 21.78
C ALA A 250 -7.43 1.44 20.55
N LEU A 251 -6.47 2.10 19.91
CA LEU A 251 -6.73 2.99 18.79
C LEU A 251 -5.80 2.71 17.61
N LEU A 252 -6.39 2.44 16.45
CA LEU A 252 -5.71 2.44 15.15
C LEU A 252 -6.02 3.74 14.40
N ILE A 253 -4.98 4.42 13.94
CA ILE A 253 -5.07 5.58 13.06
C ILE A 253 -4.46 5.21 11.71
N VAL A 254 -5.21 5.30 10.63
CA VAL A 254 -4.67 5.10 9.27
C VAL A 254 -4.52 6.47 8.62
N GLY A 255 -3.31 6.84 8.21
CA GLY A 255 -3.12 8.18 7.69
C GLY A 255 -1.69 8.65 7.47
N GLY A 256 -1.59 9.89 7.03
CA GLY A 256 -0.34 10.53 6.65
C GLY A 256 0.34 11.22 7.83
N PHE A 257 1.08 12.29 7.53
CA PHE A 257 1.89 12.99 8.52
C PHE A 257 1.04 13.59 9.66
N GLU A 258 -0.18 14.05 9.35
CA GLU A 258 -1.13 14.52 10.35
C GLU A 258 -1.56 13.40 11.32
N ALA A 259 -1.67 12.15 10.85
CA ALA A 259 -1.96 11.00 11.71
C ALA A 259 -0.80 10.69 12.67
N TYR A 260 0.44 10.79 12.18
CA TYR A 260 1.65 10.65 12.99
C TYR A 260 1.69 11.69 14.11
N HIS A 261 1.44 12.96 13.76
CA HIS A 261 1.36 14.04 14.74
C HIS A 261 0.22 13.86 15.74
N ALA A 262 -0.98 13.48 15.27
CA ALA A 262 -2.11 13.26 16.15
C ALA A 262 -1.85 12.16 17.19
N ALA A 263 -1.24 11.04 16.77
CA ALA A 263 -0.86 9.96 17.67
C ALA A 263 0.14 10.44 18.75
N GLY A 264 1.16 11.20 18.32
CA GLY A 264 2.15 11.81 19.24
C GLY A 264 1.50 12.75 20.25
N GLN A 265 0.67 13.68 19.77
CA GLN A 265 -0.05 14.63 20.63
C GLN A 265 -0.95 13.94 21.65
N ILE A 266 -1.68 12.88 21.27
CA ILE A 266 -2.51 12.09 22.20
C ILE A 266 -1.61 11.40 23.25
N THR A 267 -0.49 10.82 22.80
CA THR A 267 0.47 10.11 23.66
C THR A 267 1.09 11.05 24.69
N ASP A 268 1.47 12.26 24.30
CA ASP A 268 2.05 13.28 25.18
C ASP A 268 1.09 13.71 26.30
N GLN A 269 -0.23 13.54 26.09
CA GLN A 269 -1.25 13.89 27.08
C GLN A 269 -1.60 12.75 28.04
N ARG A 270 -0.95 11.57 27.96
CA ARG A 270 -1.16 10.43 28.89
C ARG A 270 -0.99 10.78 30.37
N GLY A 271 -0.12 11.73 30.69
CA GLY A 271 0.07 12.20 32.07
C GLY A 271 -1.12 12.97 32.64
N LYS A 272 -2.01 13.51 31.78
CA LYS A 272 -3.17 14.32 32.18
C LYS A 272 -4.49 13.58 32.03
N PHE A 273 -4.60 12.69 31.04
CA PHE A 273 -5.82 11.94 30.74
C PHE A 273 -5.52 10.45 30.75
N LYS A 274 -6.12 9.72 31.68
CA LYS A 274 -5.95 8.26 31.81
C LYS A 274 -6.52 7.52 30.60
N GLU A 275 -7.51 8.13 29.95
CA GLU A 275 -8.17 7.63 28.74
C GLU A 275 -7.22 7.53 27.55
N PHE A 276 -6.08 8.24 27.57
CA PHE A 276 -5.05 8.13 26.54
C PHE A 276 -3.99 7.06 26.83
N CYS A 277 -4.02 6.46 28.02
CA CYS A 277 -3.14 5.35 28.42
C CYS A 277 -3.60 4.03 27.80
N ILE A 278 -3.86 4.05 26.49
CA ILE A 278 -4.25 2.91 25.66
C ILE A 278 -3.18 2.69 24.58
N PRO A 279 -3.04 1.47 24.04
CA PRO A 279 -2.19 1.23 22.89
C PRO A 279 -2.68 2.01 21.66
N ILE A 280 -1.76 2.71 20.98
CA ILE A 280 -2.04 3.51 19.78
C ILE A 280 -1.13 3.04 18.65
N VAL A 281 -1.70 2.72 17.50
CA VAL A 281 -0.94 2.37 16.29
C VAL A 281 -1.28 3.31 15.16
N VAL A 282 -0.27 3.76 14.43
CA VAL A 282 -0.44 4.46 13.17
C VAL A 282 -0.06 3.52 12.02
N ILE A 283 -0.95 3.33 11.04
CA ILE A 283 -0.60 2.73 9.75
C ILE A 283 -0.34 3.87 8.76
N PRO A 284 0.89 4.00 8.23
CA PRO A 284 1.24 5.09 7.32
C PRO A 284 0.46 4.97 6.00
N SER A 285 -0.23 6.05 5.63
CA SER A 285 -1.01 6.15 4.41
C SER A 285 -0.95 7.54 3.81
N THR A 286 -0.28 7.65 2.66
CA THR A 286 -0.07 8.89 1.91
C THR A 286 0.53 8.50 0.56
N ILE A 287 0.19 9.22 -0.51
CA ILE A 287 0.83 9.01 -1.81
C ILE A 287 2.28 9.50 -1.81
N SER A 288 2.61 10.47 -0.96
CA SER A 288 3.91 11.15 -0.95
C SER A 288 5.04 10.30 -0.39
N ASN A 289 4.72 9.21 0.32
CA ASN A 289 5.68 8.37 1.04
C ASN A 289 6.62 9.16 1.99
N ASN A 290 6.08 10.19 2.65
CA ASN A 290 6.82 11.12 3.50
C ASN A 290 6.70 10.81 5.00
N MET A 291 6.43 9.55 5.35
CA MET A 291 6.23 9.12 6.74
C MET A 291 7.55 8.62 7.35
N PRO A 292 8.04 9.23 8.44
CA PRO A 292 9.25 8.76 9.10
C PRO A 292 9.08 7.34 9.63
N GLY A 293 10.10 6.49 9.50
CA GLY A 293 10.10 5.13 10.07
C GLY A 293 9.47 4.04 9.19
N THR A 294 9.08 4.35 7.96
CA THR A 294 8.66 3.36 6.96
C THR A 294 9.28 3.66 5.60
N GLU A 295 9.60 2.62 4.83
CA GLU A 295 10.03 2.75 3.43
C GLU A 295 8.85 2.87 2.46
N PHE A 296 7.66 2.46 2.91
CA PHE A 296 6.43 2.47 2.11
C PHE A 296 5.23 2.91 2.95
N SER A 297 4.41 3.81 2.39
CA SER A 297 3.09 4.16 2.88
C SER A 297 2.00 3.63 1.94
N LEU A 298 0.83 3.32 2.52
CA LEU A 298 -0.33 2.93 1.72
C LEU A 298 -0.73 4.05 0.77
N GLY A 299 -0.88 3.71 -0.51
CA GLY A 299 -1.28 4.58 -1.61
C GLY A 299 -0.12 5.07 -2.45
N ALA A 300 1.13 4.89 -2.00
CA ALA A 300 2.31 5.30 -2.74
C ALA A 300 2.46 4.52 -4.05
N ASP A 301 2.23 3.20 -4.05
CA ASP A 301 2.30 2.38 -5.27
C ASP A 301 1.17 2.72 -6.24
N THR A 302 -0.06 2.92 -5.74
CA THR A 302 -1.17 3.37 -6.58
C THR A 302 -0.87 4.72 -7.23
N GLY A 303 -0.44 5.71 -6.45
CA GLY A 303 -0.12 7.02 -6.99
C GLY A 303 1.04 6.99 -7.98
N LEU A 304 2.05 6.16 -7.73
CA LEU A 304 3.16 5.97 -8.67
C LEU A 304 2.72 5.34 -9.99
N ASN A 305 1.82 4.35 -9.95
CA ASN A 305 1.25 3.75 -11.17
C ASN A 305 0.42 4.76 -11.97
N GLU A 306 -0.41 5.58 -11.30
CA GLU A 306 -1.18 6.64 -11.97
C GLU A 306 -0.26 7.66 -12.66
N ILE A 307 0.80 8.13 -11.99
CA ILE A 307 1.77 9.04 -12.61
C ILE A 307 2.45 8.37 -13.80
N THR A 308 2.88 7.12 -13.65
CA THR A 308 3.58 6.37 -14.71
C THR A 308 2.67 6.17 -15.93
N GLU A 309 1.40 5.82 -15.73
CA GLU A 309 0.44 5.65 -16.82
C GLU A 309 0.13 6.99 -17.51
N ILE A 310 0.01 8.08 -16.75
CA ILE A 310 -0.17 9.42 -17.35
C ILE A 310 1.07 9.81 -18.16
N CYS A 311 2.27 9.57 -17.65
CA CYS A 311 3.53 9.78 -18.39
C CYS A 311 3.54 8.98 -19.70
N ASP A 312 3.07 7.73 -19.69
CA ASP A 312 2.96 6.91 -20.91
C ASP A 312 2.02 7.52 -21.94
N ARG A 313 0.82 7.95 -21.52
CA ARG A 313 -0.18 8.59 -22.40
C ARG A 313 0.33 9.92 -22.96
N ILE A 314 0.98 10.74 -22.13
CA ILE A 314 1.61 12.00 -22.54
C ILE A 314 2.73 11.73 -23.55
N ARG A 315 3.55 10.71 -23.30
CA ARG A 315 4.61 10.29 -24.21
C ARG A 315 4.07 9.85 -25.57
N GLN A 316 2.96 9.11 -25.61
CA GLN A 316 2.29 8.76 -26.86
C GLN A 316 1.80 10.00 -27.62
N SER A 317 1.25 10.99 -26.90
CA SER A 317 0.88 12.28 -27.50
C SER A 317 2.10 13.04 -28.07
N ALA A 318 3.24 12.99 -27.38
CA ALA A 318 4.49 13.60 -27.85
C ALA A 318 4.94 13.00 -29.19
N GLN A 319 4.90 11.67 -29.33
CA GLN A 319 5.30 10.95 -30.55
C GLN A 319 4.43 11.28 -31.77
N GLY A 320 3.16 11.64 -31.57
CA GLY A 320 2.26 12.05 -32.66
C GLY A 320 2.53 13.42 -33.25
N THR A 321 3.46 14.21 -32.69
CA THR A 321 3.78 15.57 -33.14
C THR A 321 5.30 15.76 -33.28
N LYS A 322 5.75 16.68 -34.14
CA LYS A 322 7.19 16.96 -34.29
C LYS A 322 7.74 17.62 -33.00
N ARG A 323 8.70 16.95 -32.35
CA ARG A 323 9.61 17.44 -31.28
C ARG A 323 8.93 18.21 -30.13
N ARG A 324 8.62 17.51 -29.03
CA ARG A 324 7.93 18.11 -27.88
C ARG A 324 8.51 17.69 -26.53
N VAL A 325 8.61 18.66 -25.62
CA VAL A 325 8.97 18.47 -24.20
C VAL A 325 7.75 18.65 -23.33
N PHE A 326 7.57 17.78 -22.34
CA PHE A 326 6.54 17.91 -21.31
C PHE A 326 7.15 18.12 -19.94
N VAL A 327 6.69 19.16 -19.24
CA VAL A 327 6.99 19.41 -17.83
C VAL A 327 5.79 18.96 -17.01
N ILE A 328 5.95 17.89 -16.24
CA ILE A 328 4.88 17.26 -15.46
C ILE A 328 5.12 17.55 -13.98
N GLU A 329 4.13 18.18 -13.34
CA GLU A 329 4.15 18.40 -11.90
C GLU A 329 3.52 17.21 -11.16
N THR A 330 4.31 16.61 -10.27
CA THR A 330 3.86 15.58 -9.33
C THR A 330 3.62 16.18 -7.96
N MET A 331 2.70 15.57 -7.21
CA MET A 331 2.56 15.83 -5.78
C MET A 331 3.76 15.24 -5.01
N GLY A 332 3.75 15.42 -3.70
CA GLY A 332 4.73 14.81 -2.80
C GLY A 332 5.07 15.69 -1.60
N GLY A 333 4.54 16.91 -1.53
CA GLY A 333 5.01 17.93 -0.62
C GLY A 333 6.52 18.07 -0.74
N TYR A 334 7.22 18.09 0.39
CA TYR A 334 8.68 18.16 0.47
C TYR A 334 9.40 16.81 0.30
N CYS A 335 8.73 15.80 -0.28
CA CYS A 335 9.32 14.50 -0.59
C CYS A 335 9.28 14.23 -2.10
N GLY A 336 10.45 14.08 -2.70
CA GLY A 336 10.67 13.81 -4.12
C GLY A 336 10.36 12.37 -4.56
N TYR A 337 9.95 11.48 -3.65
CA TYR A 337 9.74 10.05 -3.92
C TYR A 337 8.95 9.76 -5.20
N LEU A 338 7.79 10.42 -5.37
CA LEU A 338 6.93 10.23 -6.54
C LEU A 338 7.61 10.70 -7.82
N ALA A 339 8.21 11.89 -7.83
CA ALA A 339 8.92 12.42 -8.99
C ALA A 339 10.12 11.55 -9.37
N THR A 340 10.92 11.12 -8.40
CA THR A 340 12.10 10.29 -8.63
C THR A 340 11.75 8.93 -9.19
N LEU A 341 10.83 8.20 -8.53
CA LEU A 341 10.47 6.86 -8.98
C LEU A 341 9.66 6.87 -10.26
N ALA A 342 8.78 7.86 -10.46
CA ALA A 342 8.08 8.01 -11.73
C ALA A 342 9.07 8.41 -12.85
N GLY A 343 10.13 9.14 -12.53
CA GLY A 343 11.17 9.50 -13.49
C GLY A 343 11.93 8.26 -13.95
N LEU A 344 12.28 7.40 -13.01
CA LEU A 344 12.91 6.11 -13.31
C LEU A 344 11.97 5.19 -14.10
N ALA A 345 10.71 5.05 -13.68
CA ALA A 345 9.72 4.17 -14.33
C ALA A 345 9.26 4.69 -15.70
N GLY A 346 9.15 6.01 -15.85
CA GLY A 346 8.71 6.70 -17.06
C GLY A 346 9.84 6.98 -18.06
N GLY A 347 11.10 6.84 -17.63
CA GLY A 347 12.27 7.23 -18.41
C GLY A 347 12.27 8.73 -18.67
N ALA A 348 12.11 9.53 -17.62
CA ALA A 348 12.22 10.98 -17.67
C ALA A 348 13.67 11.41 -17.93
N ASP A 349 13.83 12.50 -18.66
CA ASP A 349 15.13 13.10 -18.96
C ASP A 349 15.69 13.91 -17.78
N ALA A 350 14.80 14.48 -16.96
CA ALA A 350 15.16 15.11 -15.70
C ALA A 350 14.01 14.98 -14.68
N ALA A 351 14.36 15.00 -13.40
CA ALA A 351 13.42 15.04 -12.28
C ALA A 351 13.88 16.08 -11.26
N TYR A 352 13.11 17.15 -11.09
CA TYR A 352 13.39 18.20 -10.11
C TYR A 352 12.65 17.91 -8.80
N ILE A 353 13.41 17.71 -7.73
CA ILE A 353 12.88 17.33 -6.41
C ILE A 353 13.23 18.37 -5.35
N TYR A 354 12.64 18.25 -4.15
CA TYR A 354 12.90 19.21 -3.07
C TYR A 354 14.27 18.99 -2.42
N GLU A 355 14.69 17.74 -2.35
CA GLU A 355 15.91 17.27 -1.70
C GLU A 355 17.17 17.69 -2.46
N GLU A 356 17.07 17.84 -3.78
CA GLU A 356 18.17 18.26 -4.66
C GLU A 356 17.98 19.72 -5.04
N LYS A 357 18.88 20.59 -4.58
CA LYS A 357 18.84 22.01 -4.93
C LYS A 357 19.40 22.22 -6.34
N PHE A 358 18.66 22.96 -7.15
CA PHE A 358 19.04 23.33 -8.50
C PHE A 358 18.92 24.84 -8.71
N THR A 359 19.73 25.34 -9.62
CA THR A 359 19.84 26.75 -9.99
C THR A 359 19.38 26.96 -11.42
N ILE A 360 19.30 28.22 -11.84
CA ILE A 360 19.00 28.56 -13.23
C ILE A 360 20.04 27.99 -14.22
N LYS A 361 21.30 27.82 -13.78
CA LYS A 361 22.35 27.25 -14.63
C LYS A 361 22.11 25.76 -14.91
N ASP A 362 21.66 25.02 -13.91
CA ASP A 362 21.36 23.60 -14.03
C ASP A 362 20.16 23.40 -14.98
N LEU A 363 19.10 24.21 -14.79
CA LEU A 363 17.94 24.20 -15.70
C LEU A 363 18.34 24.55 -17.15
N GLN A 364 19.20 25.55 -17.34
CA GLN A 364 19.70 25.94 -18.64
C GLN A 364 20.51 24.82 -19.30
N GLN A 365 21.35 24.13 -18.52
CA GLN A 365 22.12 22.98 -18.99
C GLN A 365 21.21 21.82 -19.42
N ASP A 366 20.15 21.53 -18.66
CA ASP A 366 19.16 20.50 -19.03
C ASP A 366 18.44 20.84 -20.33
N VAL A 367 18.11 22.12 -20.56
CA VAL A 367 17.54 22.57 -21.84
C VAL A 367 18.51 22.32 -23.00
N TYR A 368 19.79 22.63 -22.82
CA TYR A 368 20.81 22.39 -23.86
C TYR A 368 21.02 20.90 -24.13
N HIS A 369 21.05 20.08 -23.09
CA HIS A 369 21.08 18.62 -23.25
C HIS A 369 19.85 18.11 -24.00
N MET A 370 18.67 18.63 -23.69
CA MET A 370 17.43 18.29 -24.39
C MET A 370 17.46 18.70 -25.87
N ALA A 371 17.93 19.92 -26.16
CA ALA A 371 18.07 20.42 -27.53
C ALA A 371 19.07 19.59 -28.35
N SER A 372 20.20 19.17 -27.74
CA SER A 372 21.17 18.27 -28.37
C SER A 372 20.54 16.92 -28.69
N LYS A 373 19.91 16.28 -27.70
CA LYS A 373 19.19 15.00 -27.88
C LYS A 373 18.20 15.07 -29.04
N MET A 374 17.44 16.17 -29.15
CA MET A 374 16.44 16.32 -30.21
C MET A 374 17.02 16.60 -31.60
N SER A 375 18.23 17.17 -31.64
CA SER A 375 18.99 17.34 -32.88
C SER A 375 19.50 15.98 -33.38
N ASP A 376 19.88 15.10 -32.46
CA ASP A 376 20.36 13.73 -32.73
C ASP A 376 19.25 12.70 -33.03
N GLY A 377 18.00 13.16 -33.19
CA GLY A 377 16.88 12.34 -33.65
C GLY A 377 15.89 11.92 -32.57
N VAL A 378 16.11 12.27 -31.29
CA VAL A 378 15.11 12.08 -30.24
C VAL A 378 13.92 13.03 -30.50
N GLN A 379 12.70 12.52 -30.46
CA GLN A 379 11.51 13.33 -30.80
C GLN A 379 10.72 13.81 -29.58
N ARG A 380 11.14 13.46 -28.38
CA ARG A 380 10.40 13.72 -27.14
C ARG A 380 11.31 14.06 -25.98
N GLY A 381 10.82 14.88 -25.06
CA GLY A 381 11.43 15.14 -23.76
C GLY A 381 10.41 15.01 -22.65
N LEU A 382 10.81 14.43 -21.52
CA LEU A 382 9.95 14.26 -20.36
C LEU A 382 10.67 14.78 -19.11
N ILE A 383 10.09 15.80 -18.48
CA ILE A 383 10.62 16.43 -17.29
C ILE A 383 9.59 16.25 -16.18
N LEU A 384 10.01 15.70 -15.05
CA LEU A 384 9.18 15.62 -13.85
C LEU A 384 9.61 16.69 -12.85
N ARG A 385 8.65 17.27 -12.13
CA ARG A 385 8.90 18.25 -11.09
C ARG A 385 8.00 17.97 -9.90
N ASN A 386 8.58 17.80 -8.72
CA ASN A 386 7.82 17.79 -7.48
C ASN A 386 7.23 19.20 -7.20
N GLU A 387 5.98 19.25 -6.71
CA GLU A 387 5.24 20.50 -6.48
C GLU A 387 5.96 21.51 -5.56
N LYS A 388 6.77 21.02 -4.62
CA LYS A 388 7.61 21.82 -3.70
C LYS A 388 9.10 21.79 -4.02
N ALA A 389 9.51 21.36 -5.22
CA ALA A 389 10.92 21.35 -5.60
C ALA A 389 11.59 22.72 -5.43
N SER A 390 10.89 23.79 -5.84
CA SER A 390 11.27 25.19 -5.63
C SER A 390 10.03 26.07 -5.72
N ASP A 391 9.92 27.07 -4.84
CA ASP A 391 8.83 28.06 -4.87
C ASP A 391 8.97 29.03 -6.05
N ASN A 392 10.21 29.33 -6.46
CA ASN A 392 10.51 30.29 -7.53
C ASN A 392 10.61 29.60 -8.90
N TYR A 393 11.26 28.44 -8.97
CA TYR A 393 11.35 27.64 -10.18
C TYR A 393 10.14 26.70 -10.26
N ASN A 394 8.95 27.30 -10.34
CA ASN A 394 7.70 26.58 -10.46
C ASN A 394 7.50 26.01 -11.88
N THR A 395 6.48 25.18 -12.05
CA THR A 395 6.18 24.50 -13.33
C THR A 395 5.99 25.48 -14.48
N GLU A 396 5.37 26.63 -14.23
CA GLU A 396 5.18 27.66 -15.26
C GLU A 396 6.50 28.32 -15.65
N PHE A 397 7.37 28.63 -14.70
CA PHE A 397 8.70 29.15 -14.97
C PHE A 397 9.51 28.17 -15.82
N ILE A 398 9.59 26.89 -15.43
CA ILE A 398 10.33 25.86 -16.17
C ILE A 398 9.77 25.71 -17.58
N HIS A 399 8.43 25.69 -17.72
CA HIS A 399 7.78 25.66 -19.03
C HIS A 399 8.17 26.85 -19.93
N ARG A 400 8.15 28.07 -19.38
CA ARG A 400 8.53 29.28 -20.13
C ARG A 400 10.00 29.26 -20.52
N LEU A 401 10.88 28.87 -19.60
CA LEU A 401 12.32 28.71 -19.85
C LEU A 401 12.59 27.73 -20.99
N TYR A 402 12.04 26.51 -20.91
CA TYR A 402 12.20 25.50 -21.96
C TYR A 402 11.60 25.95 -23.30
N SER A 403 10.50 26.72 -23.28
CA SER A 403 9.88 27.25 -24.51
C SER A 403 10.75 28.30 -25.20
N GLU A 404 11.33 29.22 -24.42
CA GLU A 404 12.17 30.31 -24.93
C GLU A 404 13.53 29.78 -25.40
N GLU A 405 14.23 29.06 -24.53
CA GLU A 405 15.58 28.53 -24.80
C GLU A 405 15.56 27.38 -25.82
N GLY A 406 14.40 26.73 -26.01
CA GLY A 406 14.21 25.74 -27.07
C GLY A 406 14.28 26.32 -28.49
N LYS A 407 14.18 27.65 -28.66
CA LYS A 407 14.39 28.40 -29.93
C LYS A 407 13.75 27.76 -31.18
N GLY A 408 12.56 27.17 -31.01
CA GLY A 408 11.82 26.51 -32.09
C GLY A 408 12.32 25.10 -32.48
N LEU A 409 13.38 24.58 -31.85
CA LEU A 409 13.83 23.19 -32.01
C LEU A 409 12.78 22.20 -31.49
N PHE A 410 12.09 22.59 -30.42
CA PHE A 410 10.98 21.86 -29.85
C PHE A 410 9.93 22.79 -29.24
N SER A 411 8.72 22.25 -29.06
CA SER A 411 7.65 22.90 -28.30
C SER A 411 7.60 22.35 -26.88
N THR A 412 7.21 23.18 -25.91
CA THR A 412 7.06 22.74 -24.51
C THR A 412 5.59 22.78 -24.11
N ARG A 413 5.17 21.84 -23.27
CA ARG A 413 3.86 21.81 -22.61
C ARG A 413 4.03 21.52 -21.14
N MET A 414 3.07 21.94 -20.33
CA MET A 414 3.04 21.64 -18.91
C MET A 414 1.76 20.90 -18.52
N ASN A 415 1.88 19.97 -17.59
CA ASN A 415 0.79 19.17 -17.06
C ASN A 415 0.90 19.10 -15.55
N VAL A 416 -0.06 19.71 -14.84
CA VAL A 416 -0.19 19.54 -13.39
C VAL A 416 -1.16 18.39 -13.16
N LEU A 417 -0.64 17.25 -12.68
CA LEU A 417 -1.45 16.04 -12.53
C LEU A 417 -2.53 16.19 -11.45
N GLY A 418 -2.22 16.95 -10.39
CA GLY A 418 -3.12 17.21 -9.29
C GLY A 418 -3.63 15.91 -8.65
N HIS A 419 -4.92 15.89 -8.29
CA HIS A 419 -5.52 14.83 -7.49
C HIS A 419 -5.71 13.49 -8.23
N MET A 420 -5.49 13.43 -9.55
CA MET A 420 -5.52 12.15 -10.28
C MET A 420 -4.48 11.16 -9.72
N GLN A 421 -3.41 11.68 -9.13
CA GLN A 421 -2.35 10.91 -8.47
C GLN A 421 -2.81 10.13 -7.23
N GLN A 422 -4.01 10.39 -6.69
CA GLN A 422 -4.55 9.58 -5.60
C GLN A 422 -5.09 8.22 -6.07
N GLY A 423 -5.32 8.10 -7.38
CA GLY A 423 -5.90 6.93 -8.03
C GLY A 423 -7.38 6.72 -7.75
N GLY A 424 -8.03 5.99 -8.66
CA GLY A 424 -9.44 5.61 -8.50
C GLY A 424 -9.60 4.31 -7.73
N SER A 425 -8.84 3.28 -8.14
CA SER A 425 -8.86 1.95 -7.54
C SER A 425 -7.46 1.58 -7.04
N PRO A 426 -7.33 1.06 -5.80
CA PRO A 426 -6.03 0.70 -5.27
C PRO A 426 -5.37 -0.39 -6.11
N THR A 427 -4.05 -0.33 -6.28
CA THR A 427 -3.28 -1.41 -6.92
C THR A 427 -3.33 -2.68 -6.06
N PRO A 428 -3.10 -3.87 -6.65
CA PRO A 428 -2.99 -5.11 -5.87
C PRO A 428 -1.97 -5.02 -4.72
N PHE A 429 -0.89 -4.26 -4.91
CA PHE A 429 0.12 -4.01 -3.90
C PHE A 429 -0.47 -3.29 -2.68
N ASP A 430 -1.09 -2.12 -2.87
CA ASP A 430 -1.68 -1.34 -1.77
C ASP A 430 -2.83 -2.08 -1.06
N ARG A 431 -3.66 -2.83 -1.80
CA ARG A 431 -4.71 -3.68 -1.21
C ARG A 431 -4.12 -4.73 -0.28
N ASN A 432 -3.08 -5.40 -0.74
CA ASN A 432 -2.45 -6.49 -0.01
C ASN A 432 -1.64 -5.97 1.18
N MET A 433 -0.89 -4.88 0.98
CA MET A 433 -0.12 -4.21 2.02
C MET A 433 -1.03 -3.70 3.13
N GLY A 434 -2.11 -2.98 2.81
CA GLY A 434 -3.07 -2.50 3.80
C GLY A 434 -3.69 -3.64 4.61
N THR A 435 -4.04 -4.74 3.92
CA THR A 435 -4.55 -5.95 4.57
C THR A 435 -3.55 -6.55 5.57
N LYS A 436 -2.27 -6.68 5.18
CA LYS A 436 -1.19 -7.23 6.02
C LYS A 436 -0.88 -6.35 7.22
N MET A 437 -0.73 -5.05 7.00
CA MET A 437 -0.39 -4.10 8.07
C MET A 437 -1.48 -4.08 9.13
N ALA A 438 -2.74 -4.06 8.72
CA ALA A 438 -3.85 -4.11 9.66
C ALA A 438 -3.93 -5.43 10.43
N ALA A 439 -3.68 -6.58 9.79
CA ALA A 439 -3.63 -7.86 10.50
C ALA A 439 -2.51 -7.87 11.56
N LYS A 440 -1.32 -7.37 11.19
CA LYS A 440 -0.18 -7.26 12.10
C LYS A 440 -0.43 -6.25 13.23
N CYS A 441 -1.13 -5.16 12.94
CA CYS A 441 -1.57 -4.18 13.93
C CYS A 441 -2.47 -4.83 14.99
N VAL A 442 -3.44 -5.66 14.60
CA VAL A 442 -4.31 -6.36 15.56
C VAL A 442 -3.51 -7.30 16.46
N GLU A 443 -2.58 -8.09 15.89
CA GLU A 443 -1.68 -8.94 16.70
C GLU A 443 -0.94 -8.12 17.76
N TRP A 444 -0.31 -7.02 17.33
CA TRP A 444 0.48 -6.16 18.20
C TRP A 444 -0.38 -5.47 19.27
N LEU A 445 -1.54 -4.92 18.89
CA LEU A 445 -2.46 -4.28 19.84
C LEU A 445 -2.89 -5.24 20.94
N VAL A 446 -3.16 -6.50 20.59
CA VAL A 446 -3.56 -7.53 21.54
C VAL A 446 -2.43 -7.86 22.51
N GLU A 447 -1.20 -7.98 22.02
CA GLU A 447 -0.03 -8.20 22.87
C GLU A 447 0.12 -7.05 23.88
N GLN A 448 -0.01 -5.81 23.41
CA GLN A 448 0.05 -4.63 24.27
C GLN A 448 -1.12 -4.56 25.26
N LEU A 449 -2.34 -4.85 24.82
CA LEU A 449 -3.52 -4.89 25.68
C LEU A 449 -3.34 -5.91 26.80
N LYS A 450 -2.95 -7.14 26.48
CA LYS A 450 -2.71 -8.20 27.48
C LYS A 450 -1.63 -7.81 28.48
N ALA A 451 -0.56 -7.18 28.02
CA ALA A 451 0.55 -6.75 28.89
C ALA A 451 0.17 -5.58 29.81
N ASN A 452 -0.79 -4.74 29.40
CA ASN A 452 -1.15 -3.51 30.11
C ASN A 452 -2.57 -3.52 30.73
N THR A 453 -3.27 -4.66 30.67
CA THR A 453 -4.57 -4.84 31.34
C THR A 453 -4.37 -5.01 32.84
N GLN A 454 -5.03 -4.19 33.63
CA GLN A 454 -5.03 -4.24 35.09
C GLN A 454 -6.07 -5.26 35.60
N PRO A 455 -5.98 -5.72 36.87
CA PRO A 455 -6.93 -6.68 37.44
C PRO A 455 -8.39 -6.21 37.45
N ASP A 456 -8.62 -4.89 37.44
CA ASP A 456 -9.94 -4.27 37.35
C ASP A 456 -10.48 -4.16 35.91
N GLY A 457 -9.73 -4.65 34.93
CA GLY A 457 -10.07 -4.60 33.50
C GLY A 457 -9.73 -3.28 32.80
N SER A 458 -9.20 -2.29 33.53
CA SER A 458 -8.71 -1.03 32.94
C SER A 458 -7.39 -1.24 32.19
N ILE A 459 -7.13 -0.40 31.18
CA ILE A 459 -5.87 -0.43 30.43
C ILE A 459 -5.00 0.71 30.94
N ASN A 460 -3.73 0.41 31.23
CA ASN A 460 -2.75 1.41 31.66
C ASN A 460 -1.45 1.29 30.86
N ALA A 461 -1.52 1.64 29.58
CA ALA A 461 -0.41 1.64 28.64
C ALA A 461 0.28 3.02 28.64
N THR A 462 1.14 3.27 29.63
CA THR A 462 1.86 4.55 29.76
C THR A 462 3.21 4.56 29.06
N ALA A 463 3.80 3.38 28.84
CA ALA A 463 5.15 3.26 28.31
C ALA A 463 5.21 3.73 26.83
N PRO A 464 6.27 4.43 26.40
CA PRO A 464 6.35 5.00 25.05
C PRO A 464 6.16 3.97 23.92
N GLU A 465 6.64 2.75 24.12
CA GLU A 465 6.53 1.64 23.18
C GLU A 465 5.09 1.21 22.87
N THR A 466 4.13 1.58 23.72
CA THR A 466 2.70 1.28 23.50
C THR A 466 2.04 2.25 22.51
N ALA A 467 2.78 3.23 21.99
CA ALA A 467 2.39 4.05 20.86
C ALA A 467 3.41 3.88 19.72
N CYS A 468 3.01 3.35 18.57
CA CYS A 468 3.95 3.07 17.49
C CYS A 468 3.40 3.40 16.09
N LEU A 469 4.32 3.65 15.16
CA LEU A 469 4.04 3.59 13.73
C LEU A 469 4.36 2.17 13.23
N LEU A 470 3.39 1.50 12.64
CA LEU A 470 3.61 0.21 12.01
C LEU A 470 4.13 0.42 10.58
N GLY A 471 5.44 0.57 10.43
CA GLY A 471 6.12 0.74 9.15
C GLY A 471 6.60 -0.58 8.53
N LEU A 472 7.08 -0.50 7.29
CA LEU A 472 7.85 -1.55 6.63
C LEU A 472 9.30 -1.09 6.49
N VAL A 473 10.24 -1.92 6.92
CA VAL A 473 11.69 -1.67 6.74
C VAL A 473 12.33 -2.92 6.15
N ARG A 474 12.83 -2.82 4.91
CA ARG A 474 13.37 -3.94 4.13
C ARG A 474 12.37 -5.09 3.97
N ARG A 475 12.39 -6.06 4.89
CA ARG A 475 11.57 -7.29 4.89
C ARG A 475 10.67 -7.39 6.12
N GLN A 476 10.82 -6.48 7.09
CA GLN A 476 10.14 -6.50 8.38
C GLN A 476 8.93 -5.59 8.40
#